data_AF-A0A955JXE3-F1
#
_entry.id   AF-A0A955JXE3-F1
#
_cell.length_a   1.000
_cell.length_b   1.000
_cell.length_c   1.000
_cell.angle_alpha   90.00
_cell.angle_beta   90.00
_cell.angle_gamma   90.00
#
_symmetry.space_group_name_H-M   'P 1'
#
loop_
_entity.id
_entity.type
_entity.pdbx_description
1 polymer ?
#
loop_
_entity_poly.entity_id
_entity_poly.type
_entity_poly.pdbx_seq_one_letter_code
_entity_poly.pdbx_strand_id
1 'polypeptide(L)' 'MIKTGTYRHYKGNLYEVLGTARHSETEEMLVVY' A
#
# COMPACT_ATOMS: atom_id res chain seq x y z
N MET A 1 4.81 7.30 6.65
CA MET A 1 3.58 7.10 5.87
C MET A 1 3.97 7.06 4.40
N ILE A 2 3.56 6.04 3.65
CA ILE A 2 3.85 5.96 2.21
C ILE A 2 3.04 7.03 1.47
N LYS A 3 3.60 7.62 0.42
CA LYS A 3 2.88 8.59 -0.41
C LYS A 3 1.86 7.85 -1.28
N THR A 4 0.72 8.46 -1.53
CA THR A 4 -0.24 7.94 -2.51
C THR A 4 0.26 8.13 -3.93
N GLY A 5 -0.22 7.29 -4.85
CA GLY A 5 0.09 7.36 -6.28
C GLY A 5 0.55 6.02 -6.85
N THR A 6 1.03 6.04 -8.10
CA THR A 6 1.42 4.82 -8.81
C THR A 6 2.82 4.35 -8.47
N TYR A 7 2.95 3.09 -8.06
CA TYR A 7 4.21 2.41 -7.76
C TYR A 7 4.44 1.27 -8.74
N ARG A 8 5.71 1.02 -9.08
CA ARG A 8 6.12 -0.15 -9.87
C ARG A 8 6.62 -1.23 -8.95
N HIS A 9 5.94 -2.37 -8.93
CA HIS A 9 6.42 -3.56 -8.26
C HIS A 9 7.66 -4.10 -8.97
N TYR A 10 8.56 -4.75 -8.22
CA TYR A 10 9.81 -5.25 -8.79
C TYR A 10 9.60 -6.27 -9.93
N LYS A 11 8.44 -6.94 -9.97
CA LYS A 11 8.01 -7.84 -11.07
C LYS A 11 7.47 -7.11 -12.30
N GLY A 12 7.53 -5.77 -12.36
CA GLY A 12 7.14 -4.96 -13.50
C GLY A 12 5.71 -4.39 -13.46
N ASN A 13 4.80 -5.00 -12.69
CA ASN A 13 3.41 -4.52 -12.56
C ASN A 13 3.32 -3.15 -11.88
N LEU A 14 2.35 -2.34 -12.31
CA LEU A 14 2.01 -1.06 -11.69
C LEU A 14 0.82 -1.23 -10.74
N TYR A 15 0.87 -0.54 -9.61
CA TYR A 15 -0.20 -0.51 -8.60
C TYR A 15 -0.43 0.93 -8.12
N GLU A 16 -1.67 1.26 -7.75
CA GLU A 16 -2.03 2.57 -7.24
C GLU A 16 -2.17 2.52 -5.72
N VAL A 17 -1.21 3.10 -5.01
CA VAL A 17 -1.29 3.20 -3.55
C VAL A 17 -2.31 4.27 -3.17
N LEU A 18 -3.39 3.82 -2.52
CA LEU A 18 -4.46 4.66 -2.00
C LEU A 18 -4.10 5.26 -0.63
N GLY A 19 -3.25 4.57 0.13
CA GLY A 19 -2.77 5.03 1.44
C GLY A 19 -2.34 3.89 2.37
N THR A 20 -2.36 4.16 3.67
CA THR A 20 -2.12 3.13 4.72
C THR A 20 -3.34 2.99 5.61
N ALA A 21 -3.66 1.75 6.00
CA ALA A 21 -4.72 1.44 6.96
C ALA A 21 -4.18 0.56 8.10
N ARG A 22 -4.80 0.65 9.27
CA ARG A 22 -4.52 -0.27 10.38
C ARG A 22 -5.41 -1.49 10.25
N HIS A 23 -4.82 -2.67 10.16
CA HIS A 23 -5.55 -3.93 10.13
C HIS A 23 -6.24 -4.16 11.48
N SER A 24 -7.56 -4.40 11.48
CA SER A 24 -8.33 -4.43 12.74
C SER A 24 -8.07 -5.65 13.60
N GLU A 25 -7.65 -6.77 12.99
CA GLU A 25 -7.44 -8.03 13.72
C GLU A 25 -6.03 -8.13 14.29
N THR A 26 -5.03 -7.55 13.62
CA THR A 26 -3.61 -7.65 13.99
C THR A 26 -2.98 -6.32 14.40
N GLU A 27 -3.69 -5.21 14.24
CA GLU A 27 -3.22 -3.84 14.46
C GLU A 27 -2.04 -3.39 13.58
N GLU A 28 -1.66 -4.18 12.58
CA GLU A 28 -0.53 -3.87 11.69
C GLU A 28 -0.87 -2.75 10.70
N MET A 29 0.13 -1.95 10.36
CA MET A 29 0.00 -0.92 9.33
C MET A 29 0.24 -1.53 7.95
N LEU A 30 -0.78 -1.56 7.11
CA LEU A 30 -0.73 -2.12 5.76
C LEU A 30 -0.87 -1.03 4.71
N VAL A 31 -0.28 -1.26 3.53
CA VAL A 31 -0.48 -0.43 2.35
C VAL A 31 -1.72 -0.91 1.61
N VAL A 32 -2.63 0.00 1.31
CA VAL A 32 -3.79 -0.24 0.44
C VAL A 32 -3.39 0.17 -0.97
N TYR A 33 -3.38 -0.79 -1.89
CA TYR A 33 -2.92 -0.63 -3.28
C TYR A 33 -3.90 -1.24 -4.30
#